data_AF-A0A0P9DG09-F1
#
_entry.id   AF-A0A0P9DG09-F1
#
_cell.length_a   1.000
_cell.length_b   1.000
_cell.length_c   1.000
_cell.angle_alpha   90.00
_cell.angle_beta   90.00
_cell.angle_gamma   90.00
#
_symmetry.space_group_name_H-M   'P 1'
#
loop_
_entity.id
_entity.type
_entity.pdbx_description
1 polymer ?
#
loop_
_entity_poly.entity_id
_entity_poly.type
_entity_poly.pdbx_seq_one_letter_code
_entity_poly.pdbx_strand_id
1 'polypeptide(L)'
;MKFTFNNFTCDVEIFNKDKDDVVVRFSDKTKEQNEEEIIDLVIVDPGYGYLCLKIKGEGALLSGFLDEGIFVTDDMVEAAINYIEDLLPHAKNRYMPYHVARFKKSSYVEYNGEY
;
A
#
# COMPACT_ATOMS: atom_id res chain seq x y z
N MET A 1 4.09 -4.40 9.88
CA MET A 1 4.75 -5.57 9.24
C MET A 1 5.80 -5.04 8.28
N LYS A 2 6.63 -5.91 7.67
CA LYS A 2 7.63 -5.48 6.67
C LYS A 2 7.36 -6.18 5.34
N PHE A 3 7.65 -5.48 4.25
CA PHE A 3 7.78 -6.03 2.90
C PHE A 3 9.25 -5.95 2.51
N THR A 4 9.78 -7.04 1.97
CA THR A 4 11.18 -7.12 1.56
C THR A 4 11.26 -7.73 0.16
N PHE A 5 11.99 -7.05 -0.72
CA PHE A 5 12.30 -7.53 -2.07
C PHE A 5 13.76 -7.20 -2.38
N ASN A 6 14.58 -8.23 -2.57
CA ASN A 6 16.04 -8.10 -2.70
C ASN A 6 16.64 -7.26 -1.54
N ASN A 7 17.25 -6.12 -1.87
CA ASN A 7 17.88 -5.21 -0.90
C ASN A 7 16.96 -4.08 -0.43
N PHE A 8 15.71 -4.04 -0.91
CA PHE A 8 14.72 -3.05 -0.50
C PHE A 8 13.83 -3.60 0.62
N THR A 9 13.54 -2.77 1.62
CA THR A 9 12.57 -3.09 2.67
C THR A 9 11.77 -1.85 3.04
N CYS A 10 10.46 -2.02 3.21
CA CYS A 10 9.58 -0.95 3.69
C CYS A 10 8.61 -1.47 4.76
N ASP A 11 7.97 -0.53 5.44
CA ASP A 11 6.88 -0.80 6.34
C ASP A 11 5.61 -1.16 5.58
N VAL A 12 4.83 -2.02 6.21
CA VAL A 12 3.52 -2.43 5.73
C VAL A 12 2.49 -2.31 6.83
N GLU A 13 1.39 -1.64 6.51
CA GLU A 13 0.20 -1.53 7.34
C GLU A 13 -0.97 -2.20 6.64
N ILE A 14 -1.71 -3.02 7.41
CA ILE A 14 -2.83 -3.80 6.89
C ILE A 14 -4.10 -3.30 7.55
N PHE A 15 -5.04 -2.84 6.73
CA PHE A 15 -6.36 -2.41 7.15
C PHE A 15 -7.37 -3.51 6.82
N ASN A 16 -8.35 -3.70 7.71
CA ASN A 16 -9.43 -4.68 7.57
C ASN A 16 -8.97 -6.14 7.41
N LYS A 17 -7.84 -6.52 8.02
CA LYS A 17 -7.23 -7.86 7.90
C LYS A 17 -8.20 -9.03 8.15
N ASP A 18 -9.17 -8.87 9.05
CA ASP A 18 -10.11 -9.92 9.45
C ASP A 18 -11.42 -9.92 8.63
N LYS A 19 -11.48 -9.16 7.54
CA LYS A 19 -12.61 -9.09 6.62
C LYS A 19 -12.23 -9.58 5.23
N ASP A 20 -13.25 -9.76 4.41
CA ASP A 20 -13.14 -10.13 3.00
C ASP A 20 -12.40 -9.09 2.13
N ASP A 21 -12.30 -7.85 2.60
CA ASP A 21 -11.62 -6.77 1.88
C ASP A 21 -10.43 -6.28 2.70
N VAL A 22 -9.24 -6.27 2.11
CA VAL A 22 -8.01 -5.81 2.74
C VAL A 22 -7.39 -4.68 1.94
N VAL A 23 -6.87 -3.69 2.66
CA VAL A 23 -6.02 -2.65 2.09
C VAL A 23 -4.64 -2.74 2.74
N VAL A 24 -3.61 -2.70 1.92
CA VAL A 24 -2.23 -2.75 2.35
C VAL A 24 -1.55 -1.46 1.91
N ARG A 25 -1.03 -0.69 2.88
CA ARG A 25 -0.20 0.49 2.65
C ARG A 25 1.27 0.10 2.75
N PHE A 26 2.06 0.52 1.77
CA PHE A 26 3.52 0.43 1.79
C PHE A 26 4.07 1.81 2.14
N SER A 27 4.94 1.91 3.14
CA SER A 27 5.43 3.20 3.62
C SER A 27 6.81 3.07 4.28
N ASP A 28 7.36 4.20 4.70
CA ASP A 28 8.49 4.26 5.62
C ASP A 28 8.02 4.95 6.88
N LYS A 29 7.87 4.20 7.97
CA LYS A 29 7.36 4.72 9.24
C LYS A 29 8.26 5.77 9.86
N THR A 30 9.52 5.86 9.44
CA THR A 30 10.43 6.93 9.93
C THR A 30 10.07 8.31 9.40
N LYS A 31 9.21 8.37 8.36
CA LYS A 31 8.66 9.61 7.79
C LYS A 31 7.27 9.95 8.31
N GLU A 32 6.71 9.12 9.18
CA GLU A 32 5.40 9.34 9.78
C GLU A 32 5.55 10.25 11.00
N GLN A 33 4.63 11.21 11.14
CA GLN A 33 4.66 12.16 12.25
C GLN A 33 4.31 11.49 13.57
N ASN A 34 4.97 11.94 14.63
CA ASN A 34 4.61 11.65 16.01
C ASN A 34 3.41 12.51 16.44
N GLU A 35 2.71 12.09 17.50
CA GLU A 35 1.53 12.80 18.02
C GLU A 35 1.83 14.27 18.37
N GLU A 36 3.00 14.52 18.93
CA GLU A 36 3.47 15.87 19.30
C GLU A 36 3.70 16.77 18.07
N GLU A 37 3.81 16.21 16.86
CA GLU A 37 4.03 16.93 15.60
C GLU A 37 2.71 17.26 14.87
N ILE A 38 1.55 16.83 15.40
CA ILE A 38 0.22 17.01 14.78
C ILE A 38 -0.33 18.44 14.96
N ILE A 39 0.27 19.25 15.84
CA ILE A 39 -0.20 20.60 16.20
C ILE A 39 0.06 21.65 15.10
N ASP A 40 1.19 21.51 14.39
CA ASP A 40 1.62 22.40 13.28
C ASP A 40 1.79 21.59 11.99
N LEU A 41 0.83 20.70 11.70
CA LEU A 41 0.97 19.67 10.67
C LEU A 41 0.94 20.28 9.26
N VAL A 42 2.10 20.40 8.60
CA VAL A 42 2.19 20.97 7.24
C VAL A 42 2.13 19.88 6.15
N ILE A 43 2.78 18.72 6.34
CA ILE A 43 2.95 17.71 5.27
C ILE A 43 2.96 16.30 5.86
N VAL A 44 2.09 15.40 5.38
CA VAL A 44 2.08 13.96 5.74
C VAL A 44 2.57 13.13 4.56
N ASP A 45 3.51 12.20 4.78
CA ASP A 45 4.00 11.31 3.72
C ASP A 45 2.90 10.28 3.37
N PRO A 46 2.39 10.25 2.12
CA PRO A 46 1.36 9.29 1.71
C PRO A 46 1.89 7.84 1.62
N GLY A 47 3.18 7.65 1.78
CA GLY A 47 3.89 6.39 1.61
C GLY A 47 4.28 6.13 0.16
N TYR A 48 4.55 4.85 -0.10
CA TYR A 48 4.96 4.29 -1.38
C TYR A 48 3.78 3.69 -2.16
N GLY A 49 2.58 3.74 -1.62
CA GLY A 49 1.36 3.34 -2.31
C GLY A 49 0.46 2.40 -1.50
N TYR A 50 -0.65 2.05 -2.12
CA TYR A 50 -1.70 1.22 -1.53
C TYR A 50 -2.17 0.19 -2.54
N LEU A 51 -2.39 -1.02 -2.07
CA LEU A 51 -3.04 -2.09 -2.81
C LEU A 51 -4.26 -2.56 -2.02
N CYS A 52 -5.36 -2.78 -2.72
CA CYS A 52 -6.62 -3.25 -2.18
C CYS A 52 -6.98 -4.57 -2.83
N LEU A 53 -7.17 -5.58 -1.99
CA LEU A 53 -7.69 -6.89 -2.37
C LEU A 53 -9.14 -6.99 -1.89
N LYS A 54 -10.06 -7.30 -2.80
CA LYS A 54 -11.47 -7.49 -2.50
C LYS A 54 -11.94 -8.87 -2.90
N ILE A 55 -12.54 -9.62 -1.98
CA ILE A 55 -13.17 -10.90 -2.30
C ILE A 55 -14.55 -10.64 -2.93
N LYS A 56 -14.86 -11.36 -4.02
CA LYS A 56 -16.11 -11.25 -4.78
C LYS A 56 -16.63 -12.64 -5.14
N GLY A 57 -17.47 -13.19 -4.25
CA GLY A 57 -17.97 -14.56 -4.39
C GLY A 57 -16.80 -15.54 -4.39
N GLU A 58 -16.69 -16.35 -5.43
CA GLU A 58 -15.60 -17.32 -5.61
C GLU A 58 -14.30 -16.70 -6.15
N GLY A 59 -14.34 -15.44 -6.60
CA GLY A 59 -13.19 -14.71 -7.12
C GLY A 59 -12.66 -13.65 -6.17
N ALA A 60 -11.61 -12.96 -6.61
CA ALA A 60 -11.07 -11.79 -5.94
C ALA A 60 -10.64 -10.74 -6.98
N LEU A 61 -10.48 -9.48 -6.55
CA LEU A 61 -9.96 -8.39 -7.39
C LEU A 61 -8.87 -7.66 -6.63
N LEU A 62 -7.71 -7.50 -7.25
CA LEU A 62 -6.64 -6.67 -6.69
C LEU A 62 -6.48 -5.40 -7.52
N SER A 63 -6.42 -4.25 -6.85
CA SER A 63 -6.19 -2.98 -7.52
C SER A 63 -5.49 -1.99 -6.61
N GLY A 64 -4.84 -1.00 -7.19
CA GLY A 64 -4.22 0.06 -6.40
C GLY A 64 -3.16 0.82 -7.17
N PHE A 65 -2.31 1.52 -6.42
CA PHE A 65 -1.25 2.33 -6.98
C PHE A 65 0.02 2.22 -6.15
N LEU A 66 1.17 2.22 -6.82
CA LEU A 66 2.50 2.15 -6.24
C LEU A 66 3.38 3.27 -6.80
N ASP A 67 4.24 3.84 -5.96
CA ASP A 67 5.17 4.90 -6.33
C ASP A 67 6.21 4.34 -7.31
N GLU A 68 6.27 4.90 -8.52
CA GLU A 68 7.16 4.46 -9.60
C GLU A 68 8.65 4.61 -9.23
N GLY A 69 8.99 5.56 -8.34
CA GLY A 69 10.36 5.77 -7.87
C GLY A 69 10.83 4.70 -6.87
N ILE A 70 9.89 3.96 -6.27
CA ILE A 70 10.17 2.89 -5.30
C ILE A 70 9.96 1.51 -5.92
N PHE A 71 8.81 1.30 -6.57
CA PHE A 71 8.45 0.06 -7.25
C PHE A 71 8.86 0.11 -8.72
N VAL A 72 10.18 0.15 -8.94
CA VAL A 72 10.79 0.48 -10.23
C VAL A 72 10.61 -0.65 -11.27
N THR A 73 10.58 -1.90 -10.83
CA THR A 73 10.51 -3.07 -11.72
C THR A 73 9.18 -3.80 -11.61
N ASP A 74 8.79 -4.47 -12.70
CA ASP A 74 7.60 -5.31 -12.71
C ASP A 74 7.71 -6.43 -11.65
N ASP A 75 8.88 -7.06 -11.51
CA ASP A 75 9.13 -8.08 -10.49
C ASP A 75 8.85 -7.59 -9.05
N MET A 76 9.14 -6.32 -8.76
CA MET A 76 8.91 -5.74 -7.43
C MET A 76 7.42 -5.48 -7.20
N VAL A 77 6.68 -5.08 -8.25
CA VAL A 77 5.22 -4.97 -8.21
C VAL A 77 4.58 -6.34 -8.02
N GLU A 78 5.03 -7.35 -8.76
CA GLU A 78 4.59 -8.74 -8.62
C GLU A 78 4.89 -9.28 -7.21
N ALA A 79 6.06 -8.96 -6.64
CA ALA A 79 6.36 -9.31 -5.25
C ALA A 79 5.38 -8.66 -4.25
N ALA A 80 4.96 -7.41 -4.49
CA ALA A 80 3.96 -6.75 -3.65
C ALA A 80 2.56 -7.36 -3.79
N ILE A 81 2.19 -7.82 -4.99
CA ILE A 81 0.94 -8.56 -5.24
C ILE A 81 0.98 -9.89 -4.47
N ASN A 82 2.03 -10.69 -4.66
CA ASN A 82 2.23 -11.97 -3.95
C ASN A 82 2.21 -11.79 -2.43
N TYR A 83 2.81 -10.71 -1.91
CA TYR A 83 2.77 -10.40 -0.49
C TYR A 83 1.34 -10.31 0.04
N ILE A 84 0.44 -9.67 -0.70
CA ILE A 84 -0.97 -9.50 -0.31
C ILE A 84 -1.75 -10.80 -0.45
N GLU A 85 -1.50 -11.58 -1.50
CA GLU A 85 -2.10 -12.90 -1.65
C GLU A 85 -1.77 -13.81 -0.46
N ASP A 86 -0.52 -13.80 -0.01
CA ASP A 86 -0.08 -14.61 1.13
C ASP A 86 -0.62 -14.12 2.49
N LEU A 87 -1.05 -12.86 2.59
CA LEU A 87 -1.72 -12.34 3.79
C LEU A 87 -3.11 -12.94 4.00
N LEU A 88 -3.77 -13.40 2.93
CA LEU A 88 -5.14 -13.93 2.99
C LEU A 88 -5.18 -15.38 2.52
N PRO A 89 -4.99 -16.35 3.43
CA PRO A 89 -5.07 -17.77 3.12
C PRO A 89 -6.37 -18.19 2.41
N HIS A 90 -7.48 -17.48 2.66
CA HIS A 90 -8.77 -17.72 2.03
C HIS A 90 -8.89 -17.16 0.60
N ALA A 91 -8.02 -16.23 0.20
CA ALA A 91 -7.89 -15.74 -1.17
C ALA A 91 -7.01 -16.66 -2.04
N LYS A 92 -6.20 -17.51 -1.40
CA LYS A 92 -5.26 -18.41 -2.06
C LYS A 92 -5.99 -19.37 -3.02
N ASN A 93 -5.48 -19.49 -4.24
CA ASN A 93 -6.06 -20.28 -5.35
C ASN A 93 -7.38 -19.77 -5.94
N ARG A 94 -7.87 -18.58 -5.55
CA ARG A 94 -9.00 -17.95 -6.24
C ARG A 94 -8.52 -17.28 -7.54
N TYR A 95 -9.40 -17.19 -8.52
CA TYR A 95 -9.16 -16.33 -9.68
C TYR A 95 -9.11 -14.87 -9.21
N MET A 96 -7.93 -14.24 -9.35
CA MET A 96 -7.66 -12.88 -8.89
C MET A 96 -6.97 -12.07 -9.98
N PRO A 97 -7.72 -11.46 -10.92
CA PRO A 97 -7.14 -10.48 -11.81
C PRO A 97 -6.72 -9.24 -11.01
N TYR A 98 -5.65 -8.59 -11.47
CA TYR A 98 -5.10 -7.41 -10.85
C TYR A 98 -4.91 -6.25 -11.82
N HIS A 99 -5.03 -5.03 -11.30
CA HIS A 99 -4.65 -3.80 -11.99
C HIS A 99 -3.94 -2.87 -11.01
N VAL A 100 -2.61 -2.83 -11.10
CA VAL A 100 -1.77 -1.95 -10.28
C VAL A 100 -1.19 -0.85 -11.14
N ALA A 101 -1.51 0.40 -10.82
CA ALA A 101 -0.93 1.56 -11.47
C ALA A 101 0.40 1.92 -10.80
N ARG A 102 1.44 2.21 -11.58
CA ARG A 102 2.60 2.94 -11.07
C ARG A 102 2.38 4.42 -11.31
N PHE A 103 2.64 5.24 -10.30
CA PHE A 103 2.45 6.69 -10.41
C PHE A 103 3.70 7.44 -10.01
N LYS A 104 3.87 8.59 -10.64
CA LYS A 104 4.85 9.59 -10.24
C LYS A 104 4.15 10.76 -9.57
N LYS A 105 4.57 11.09 -8.36
CA LYS A 105 4.11 12.29 -7.64
C LYS A 105 4.44 13.53 -8.48
N SER A 106 3.45 14.35 -8.80
CA SER A 106 3.61 15.57 -9.60
C SER A 106 3.32 16.84 -8.82
N SER A 107 2.40 16.79 -7.86
CA SER A 107 2.01 17.89 -6.99
C SER A 107 1.37 17.36 -5.72
N TYR A 108 1.16 18.23 -4.74
CA TYR A 108 0.45 17.93 -3.50
C TYR A 108 -0.48 19.09 -3.14
N VAL A 109 -1.50 18.79 -2.33
CA VAL A 109 -2.39 19.77 -1.72
C VAL A 109 -2.22 19.61 -0.21
N GLU A 110 -1.97 20.72 0.47
CA GLU A 110 -1.68 20.76 1.90
C GLU A 110 -2.76 21.54 2.62
N TYR A 111 -3.04 21.13 3.85
CA TYR A 111 -3.92 21.83 4.78
C TYR A 111 -3.27 21.80 6.16
N ASN A 112 -3.02 22.97 6.73
CA ASN A 112 -2.32 23.15 8.00
C ASN A 112 -3.26 23.28 9.20
N GLY A 113 -4.55 22.95 9.04
CA GLY A 113 -5.52 23.07 10.13
C GLY A 113 -6.20 24.43 10.25
N GLU A 114 -5.75 25.45 9.50
CA GLU A 114 -6.31 26.80 9.52
C GLU A 114 -6.83 27.24 8.13
N TYR A 115 -8.03 27.83 8.07
CA TYR A 115 -8.61 28.48 6.89
C TYR A 115 -8.88 29.96 7.19
#